data_AF-A0A1H9FL91-F1
#
_entry.id   AF-A0A1H9FL91-F1
#
_cell.length_a   1.000
_cell.length_b   1.000
_cell.length_c   1.000
_cell.angle_alpha   90.00
_cell.angle_beta   90.00
_cell.angle_gamma   90.00
#
_symmetry.space_group_name_H-M   'P 1'
#
loop_
_entity.id
_entity.type
_entity.pdbx_description
1 polymer ?
#
loop_
_entity_poly.entity_id
_entity_poly.type
_entity_poly.pdbx_seq_one_letter_code
_entity_poly.pdbx_strand_id
1 'polypeptide(L)'
;MINLNENVTREMNKYLDGITIEDIIIILHQNKKTFHYQVMLTNEQLKQDIEVLDLSTRAYNCLKRGGYHNLGSLVNGVYTKNGESSKRQLKRIHNLGANSADEILIKLMNYQFMNLPNSRKKAYMDNILKMNFEVI
;
A
#
# COMPACT_ATOMS: atom_id res chain seq x y z
N MET A 1 -3.95 -5.77 14.12
CA MET A 1 -2.62 -5.17 13.93
C MET A 1 -2.21 -5.44 12.50
N ILE A 2 -1.80 -4.40 11.75
CA ILE A 2 -1.28 -4.57 10.38
C ILE A 2 0.08 -5.27 10.52
N ASN A 3 0.23 -6.45 9.93
CA ASN A 3 1.51 -7.16 9.94
C ASN A 3 2.38 -6.58 8.83
N LEU A 4 3.40 -5.81 9.22
CA LEU A 4 4.40 -5.30 8.29
C LEU A 4 5.52 -6.33 8.12
N ASN A 5 6.03 -6.46 6.91
CA ASN A 5 7.16 -7.34 6.64
C ASN A 5 8.45 -6.75 7.26
N GLU A 6 8.98 -7.41 8.29
CA GLU A 6 10.15 -6.94 9.07
C GLU A 6 11.34 -6.52 8.19
N ASN A 7 11.64 -7.27 7.13
CA ASN A 7 12.74 -6.96 6.23
C ASN A 7 12.47 -5.67 5.44
N VAL A 8 11.28 -5.54 4.86
CA VAL A 8 10.89 -4.34 4.09
C VAL A 8 10.86 -3.12 4.99
N THR A 9 10.28 -3.27 6.18
CA THR A 9 10.22 -2.24 7.22
C THR A 9 11.60 -1.74 7.62
N ARG A 10 12.53 -2.64 7.93
CA ARG A 10 13.91 -2.29 8.24
C ARG A 10 14.59 -1.56 7.09
N GLU A 11 14.34 -1.96 5.85
CA GLU A 11 14.87 -1.25 4.67
C GLU A 11 14.26 0.14 4.49
N MET A 12 12.95 0.32 4.72
CA MET A 12 12.28 1.62 4.68
C MET A 12 12.84 2.58 5.74
N ASN A 13 13.03 2.09 6.95
CA ASN A 13 13.49 2.89 8.09
C ASN A 13 14.92 3.42 7.92
N LYS A 14 15.74 2.87 7.00
CA LYS A 14 17.05 3.46 6.65
C LYS A 14 16.94 4.84 5.99
N TYR A 15 15.78 5.18 5.45
CA TYR A 15 15.54 6.42 4.72
C TYR A 15 14.68 7.42 5.50
N LEU A 16 14.19 7.04 6.68
CA LEU A 16 13.39 7.89 7.55
C LEU A 16 14.26 8.36 8.73
N ASP A 17 14.22 9.66 9.02
CA ASP A 17 14.99 10.26 10.10
C ASP A 17 14.04 10.69 11.21
N GLY A 18 14.24 10.18 12.43
CA GLY A 18 13.47 10.57 13.62
C GLY A 18 12.06 9.96 13.74
N ILE A 19 11.63 9.12 12.79
CA ILE A 19 10.37 8.37 12.84
C ILE A 19 10.47 7.08 12.03
N THR A 20 9.77 6.02 12.43
CA THR A 20 9.71 4.77 11.67
C THR A 20 8.43 4.64 10.84
N ILE A 21 8.41 3.76 9.84
CA ILE A 21 7.18 3.47 9.08
C ILE A 21 6.10 2.85 9.97
N GLU A 22 6.49 2.09 10.98
CA GLU A 22 5.60 1.56 12.01
C GLU A 22 4.95 2.70 12.79
N ASP A 23 5.73 3.68 13.26
CA ASP A 23 5.22 4.84 14.00
C ASP A 23 4.20 5.61 13.17
N ILE A 24 4.51 5.88 11.89
CA ILE A 24 3.60 6.54 10.96
C ILE A 24 2.25 5.80 10.90
N ILE A 25 2.27 4.48 10.70
CA ILE A 25 1.05 3.67 10.58
C ILE A 25 0.29 3.64 11.91
N ILE A 26 0.99 3.54 13.05
CA ILE A 26 0.39 3.56 14.38
C ILE A 26 -0.30 4.90 14.66
N ILE A 27 0.38 6.01 14.42
CA ILE A 27 -0.14 7.38 14.62
C ILE A 27 -1.38 7.60 13.76
N LEU A 28 -1.34 7.24 12.48
CA LEU A 28 -2.48 7.36 11.59
C LEU A 28 -3.66 6.50 12.04
N HIS A 29 -3.39 5.27 12.49
CA HIS A 29 -4.42 4.37 13.01
C HIS A 29 -5.11 4.94 14.25
N GLN A 30 -4.34 5.46 15.22
CA GLN A 30 -4.85 6.09 16.45
C GLN A 30 -5.73 7.30 16.14
N ASN A 31 -5.32 8.10 15.15
CA ASN A 31 -6.08 9.27 14.70
C ASN A 31 -7.22 8.94 13.72
N LYS A 32 -7.49 7.66 13.44
CA LYS A 32 -8.49 7.18 12.46
C LYS A 32 -8.29 7.78 11.06
N LYS A 33 -7.04 8.09 10.70
CA LYS A 33 -6.64 8.63 9.40
C LYS A 33 -6.26 7.49 8.47
N THR A 34 -6.37 7.74 7.16
CA THR A 34 -5.96 6.76 6.15
C THR A 34 -4.48 6.98 5.85
N PHE A 35 -3.73 5.90 5.66
CA PHE A 35 -2.36 5.97 5.18
C PHE A 35 -2.34 6.25 3.68
N HIS A 36 -1.55 7.24 3.28
CA HIS A 36 -1.43 7.69 1.90
C HIS A 36 -0.02 7.49 1.36
N TYR A 37 0.09 7.06 0.10
CA TYR A 37 1.35 7.01 -0.63
C TYR A 37 1.07 7.20 -2.13
N GLN A 38 2.12 7.47 -2.90
CA GLN A 38 2.04 7.54 -4.35
C GLN A 38 2.40 6.19 -4.98
N VAL A 39 1.57 5.69 -5.90
CA VAL A 39 1.93 4.54 -6.74
C VAL A 39 2.84 5.01 -7.88
N MET A 40 3.97 4.33 -8.07
CA MET A 40 5.04 4.61 -9.03
C MET A 40 5.46 3.35 -9.80
N LEU A 41 4.53 2.42 -10.02
CA LEU A 41 4.81 1.18 -10.75
C LEU A 41 5.09 1.46 -12.23
N THR A 42 6.04 0.71 -12.81
CA THR A 42 6.31 0.74 -14.25
C THR A 42 5.26 -0.02 -15.05
N ASN A 43 5.22 0.18 -16.37
CA ASN A 43 4.30 -0.56 -17.24
C ASN A 43 4.53 -2.08 -17.18
N GLU A 44 5.77 -2.53 -16.99
CA GLU A 44 6.10 -3.94 -16.82
C GLU A 44 5.55 -4.47 -15.49
N GLN A 45 5.69 -3.70 -14.41
CA GLN A 45 5.17 -4.08 -13.09
C GLN A 45 3.64 -4.13 -13.09
N LEU A 46 2.96 -3.17 -13.75
CA LEU A 46 1.50 -3.16 -13.86
C LEU A 46 0.94 -4.39 -14.59
N LYS A 47 1.73 -5.06 -15.44
CA LYS A 47 1.32 -6.29 -16.12
C LYS A 47 1.45 -7.55 -15.25
N GLN A 48 2.14 -7.48 -14.12
CA GLN A 48 2.33 -8.63 -13.24
C GLN A 48 1.04 -9.02 -12.52
N ASP A 49 0.83 -10.32 -12.35
CA ASP A 49 -0.30 -10.89 -11.65
C ASP A 49 -0.28 -10.53 -10.16
N ILE A 50 -1.46 -10.39 -9.53
CA ILE A 50 -1.57 -9.95 -8.12
C ILE A 50 -0.94 -10.93 -7.12
N GLU A 51 -0.63 -12.14 -7.56
CA GLU A 51 0.09 -13.19 -6.87
C GLU A 51 1.47 -12.70 -6.36
N VAL A 52 2.10 -11.74 -7.04
CA VAL A 52 3.39 -11.15 -6.61
C VAL A 52 3.29 -10.39 -5.27
N LEU A 53 2.09 -10.03 -4.84
CA LEU A 53 1.85 -9.35 -3.57
C LEU A 53 1.84 -10.31 -2.38
N ASP A 54 1.79 -11.64 -2.61
CA ASP A 54 1.74 -12.65 -1.54
C ASP A 54 0.64 -12.32 -0.51
N LEU A 55 -0.59 -12.16 -1.01
CA LEU A 55 -1.76 -11.82 -0.21
C LEU A 55 -2.31 -13.06 0.50
N SER A 56 -2.96 -12.86 1.63
CA SER A 56 -3.79 -13.89 2.26
C SER A 56 -4.80 -14.46 1.26
N THR A 57 -5.12 -15.75 1.40
CA THR A 57 -6.11 -16.44 0.56
C THR A 57 -7.43 -15.68 0.47
N ARG A 58 -7.85 -15.02 1.55
CA ARG A 58 -9.06 -14.19 1.56
C ARG A 58 -8.92 -12.96 0.66
N ALA A 59 -7.88 -12.15 0.86
CA ALA A 59 -7.66 -10.93 0.09
C ALA A 59 -7.48 -11.25 -1.40
N TYR A 60 -6.63 -12.24 -1.71
CA TYR A 60 -6.40 -12.75 -3.06
C TYR A 60 -7.71 -13.16 -3.74
N ASN A 61 -8.52 -14.02 -3.10
CA ASN A 61 -9.76 -14.50 -3.71
C ASN A 61 -10.80 -13.40 -3.90
N CYS A 62 -10.87 -12.41 -3.00
CA CYS A 62 -11.76 -11.25 -3.18
C CYS A 62 -11.35 -10.43 -4.40
N LEU A 63 -10.05 -10.21 -4.59
CA LEU A 63 -9.54 -9.50 -5.77
C LEU A 63 -9.82 -10.25 -7.07
N LYS A 64 -9.47 -11.55 -7.17
CA LYS A 64 -9.70 -12.34 -8.40
C LYS A 64 -11.19 -12.40 -8.76
N ARG A 65 -12.09 -12.59 -7.78
CA ARG A 65 -13.55 -12.59 -8.00
C ARG A 65 -14.09 -11.21 -8.38
N GLY A 66 -13.43 -10.14 -7.91
CA GLY A 66 -13.71 -8.77 -8.29
C GLY A 66 -13.17 -8.37 -9.67
N GLY A 67 -12.52 -9.28 -10.40
CA GLY A 67 -11.94 -9.01 -11.72
C GLY A 67 -10.55 -8.37 -11.68
N TYR A 68 -9.90 -8.32 -10.52
CA TYR A 68 -8.55 -7.77 -10.36
C TYR A 68 -7.53 -8.90 -10.49
N HIS A 69 -6.95 -9.04 -11.69
CA HIS A 69 -6.04 -10.14 -12.00
C HIS A 69 -4.56 -9.74 -11.97
N ASN A 70 -4.26 -8.48 -12.29
CA ASN A 70 -2.90 -7.92 -12.32
C ASN A 70 -2.82 -6.59 -11.57
N LEU A 71 -1.59 -6.14 -11.27
CA LEU A 71 -1.34 -4.90 -10.54
C LEU A 71 -1.97 -3.68 -11.24
N GLY A 72 -2.00 -3.65 -12.57
CA GLY A 72 -2.63 -2.59 -13.34
C GLY A 72 -4.13 -2.50 -13.10
N SER A 73 -4.84 -3.62 -13.17
CA SER A 73 -6.28 -3.69 -12.87
C SER A 73 -6.58 -3.28 -11.43
N LEU A 74 -5.74 -3.72 -10.47
CA LEU A 74 -5.86 -3.37 -9.07
C LEU A 74 -5.67 -1.87 -8.84
N VAL A 75 -4.57 -1.30 -9.34
CA VAL A 75 -4.27 0.13 -9.22
C VAL A 75 -5.37 0.94 -9.88
N ASN A 76 -5.73 0.66 -11.13
CA ASN A 76 -6.73 1.44 -11.87
C ASN A 76 -8.15 1.36 -11.28
N GLY A 77 -8.52 0.26 -10.64
CA GLY A 77 -9.84 0.13 -10.02
C GLY A 77 -9.93 0.59 -8.55
N VAL A 78 -8.79 0.79 -7.89
CA VAL A 78 -8.72 1.22 -6.49
C VAL A 78 -8.22 2.66 -6.36
N TYR A 79 -7.47 3.16 -7.34
CA TYR A 79 -7.09 4.57 -7.40
C TYR A 79 -8.22 5.42 -8.00
N THR A 80 -8.50 6.53 -7.30
CA THR A 80 -9.10 7.76 -7.85
C THR A 80 -10.56 7.71 -8.29
N LYS A 81 -11.45 7.74 -7.30
CA LYS A 81 -12.59 8.66 -7.37
C LYS A 81 -12.27 9.86 -6.48
N ASN A 82 -12.45 11.08 -7.00
CA ASN A 82 -12.24 12.30 -6.23
C ASN A 82 -13.07 12.25 -4.94
N GLY A 83 -12.43 12.50 -3.79
CA GLY A 83 -13.07 12.44 -2.47
C GLY A 83 -13.21 11.03 -1.88
N GLU A 84 -12.59 9.99 -2.47
CA GLU A 84 -12.61 8.61 -1.97
C GLU A 84 -11.21 8.05 -1.69
N SER A 85 -11.00 7.49 -0.50
CA SER A 85 -9.75 6.77 -0.21
C SER A 85 -9.72 5.40 -0.89
N SER A 86 -8.53 4.95 -1.30
CA SER A 86 -8.30 3.62 -1.87
C SER A 86 -8.82 2.50 -0.96
N LYS A 87 -8.67 2.64 0.36
CA LYS A 87 -9.24 1.71 1.33
C LYS A 87 -10.77 1.61 1.22
N ARG A 88 -11.46 2.74 1.06
CA ARG A 88 -12.93 2.76 0.92
C ARG A 88 -13.37 2.12 -0.39
N GLN A 89 -12.62 2.33 -1.48
CA GLN A 89 -12.88 1.69 -2.77
C GLN A 89 -12.70 0.17 -2.70
N LEU A 90 -11.61 -0.31 -2.10
CA LEU A 90 -11.36 -1.75 -1.87
C LEU A 90 -12.51 -2.41 -1.11
N LYS A 91 -13.02 -1.76 -0.05
CA LYS A 91 -14.13 -2.28 0.76
C LYS A 91 -15.46 -2.44 0.02
N ARG A 92 -15.60 -1.91 -1.21
CA ARG A 92 -16.77 -2.16 -2.07
C ARG A 92 -16.69 -3.49 -2.82
N ILE A 93 -15.51 -4.09 -2.90
CA ILE A 93 -15.34 -5.43 -3.45
C ILE A 93 -16.08 -6.41 -2.55
N HIS A 94 -16.94 -7.23 -3.15
CA HIS A 94 -17.78 -8.16 -2.43
C HIS A 94 -16.96 -9.05 -1.48
N ASN A 95 -17.40 -9.15 -0.21
CA ASN A 95 -16.73 -9.88 0.88
C ASN A 95 -15.33 -9.38 1.30
N LEU A 96 -14.87 -8.22 0.80
CA LEU A 96 -13.59 -7.66 1.18
C LEU A 96 -13.71 -6.82 2.46
N GLY A 97 -13.10 -7.31 3.55
CA GLY A 97 -13.12 -6.66 4.86
C GLY A 97 -12.05 -5.58 5.04
N ALA A 98 -12.14 -4.81 6.12
CA ALA A 98 -11.17 -3.73 6.41
C ALA A 98 -9.72 -4.23 6.53
N ASN A 99 -9.50 -5.37 7.19
CA ASN A 99 -8.16 -5.95 7.34
C ASN A 99 -7.57 -6.38 5.99
N SER A 100 -8.39 -6.98 5.11
CA SER A 100 -7.94 -7.35 3.76
C SER A 100 -7.65 -6.11 2.91
N ALA A 101 -8.40 -5.02 3.08
CA ALA A 101 -8.11 -3.76 2.39
C ALA A 101 -6.77 -3.17 2.85
N ASP A 102 -6.50 -3.17 4.16
CA ASP A 102 -5.22 -2.71 4.71
C ASP A 102 -4.06 -3.59 4.23
N GLU A 103 -4.23 -4.91 4.26
CA GLU A 103 -3.25 -5.86 3.75
C GLU A 103 -2.87 -5.57 2.29
N ILE A 104 -3.87 -5.39 1.41
CA ILE A 104 -3.64 -5.11 -0.02
C ILE A 104 -2.83 -3.82 -0.19
N LEU A 105 -3.22 -2.73 0.49
CA LEU A 105 -2.55 -1.45 0.36
C LEU A 105 -1.10 -1.51 0.86
N ILE A 106 -0.85 -2.23 1.96
CA ILE A 106 0.48 -2.38 2.56
C ILE A 106 1.36 -3.29 1.71
N LYS A 107 0.84 -4.43 1.24
CA LYS A 107 1.60 -5.34 0.37
C LYS A 107 1.94 -4.68 -0.98
N LEU A 108 1.04 -3.86 -1.53
CA LEU A 108 1.31 -3.07 -2.73
C LEU A 108 2.42 -2.03 -2.51
N MET A 109 2.39 -1.30 -1.38
CA MET A 109 3.46 -0.37 -1.00
C MET A 109 4.80 -1.10 -0.85
N ASN A 110 4.81 -2.22 -0.12
CA ASN A 110 6.02 -3.01 0.12
C ASN A 110 6.62 -3.53 -1.19
N TYR A 111 5.77 -4.09 -2.07
CA TYR A 111 6.18 -4.54 -3.39
C TYR A 111 6.82 -3.39 -4.18
N GLN A 112 6.18 -2.22 -4.24
CA GLN A 112 6.71 -1.07 -4.97
C GLN A 112 8.06 -0.63 -4.39
N PHE A 113 8.14 -0.44 -3.08
CA PHE A 113 9.35 0.02 -2.41
C PHE A 113 10.54 -0.90 -2.68
N MET A 114 10.33 -2.22 -2.61
CA MET A 114 11.38 -3.20 -2.87
C MET A 114 11.86 -3.21 -4.31
N ASN A 115 10.99 -2.85 -5.25
CA ASN A 115 11.31 -2.76 -6.66
C ASN A 115 11.78 -1.35 -7.11
N LEU A 116 11.82 -0.37 -6.21
CA LEU A 116 12.37 0.95 -6.53
C LEU A 116 13.91 0.91 -6.60
N PRO A 117 14.53 1.62 -7.57
CA PRO A 117 15.97 1.87 -7.54
C PRO A 117 16.37 2.54 -6.23
N ASN A 118 17.52 2.17 -5.66
CA ASN A 118 18.01 2.73 -4.39
C ASN A 118 18.08 4.27 -4.43
N SER A 119 18.41 4.86 -5.59
CA SER A 119 18.45 6.32 -5.80
C SER A 119 17.08 7.01 -5.63
N ARG A 120 15.97 6.27 -5.74
CA ARG A 120 14.60 6.79 -5.60
C ARG A 120 13.95 6.49 -4.25
N LYS A 121 14.53 5.57 -3.45
CA LYS A 121 13.94 5.15 -2.17
C LYS A 121 13.83 6.29 -1.17
N LYS A 122 14.86 7.13 -1.02
CA LYS A 122 14.80 8.32 -0.13
C LYS A 122 13.66 9.26 -0.52
N ALA A 123 13.63 9.70 -1.78
CA ALA A 123 12.59 10.60 -2.28
C ALA A 123 11.17 10.02 -2.12
N TYR A 124 11.01 8.69 -2.27
CA TYR A 124 9.74 8.02 -2.03
C TYR A 124 9.33 8.05 -0.56
N MET A 125 10.26 7.77 0.37
CA MET A 125 9.97 7.82 1.80
C MET A 125 9.69 9.25 2.28
N ASP A 126 10.41 10.25 1.76
CA ASP A 126 10.14 11.66 2.02
C ASP A 126 8.75 12.07 1.52
N ASN A 127 8.32 11.55 0.37
CA ASN A 127 6.97 11.76 -0.16
C ASN A 127 5.90 11.14 0.75
N ILE A 128 6.13 9.92 1.28
CA ILE A 128 5.24 9.30 2.26
C ILE A 128 5.09 10.20 3.49
N LEU A 129 6.19 10.70 4.05
CA LEU A 129 6.14 11.62 5.19
C LEU A 129 5.29 12.86 4.86
N LYS A 130 5.57 13.51 3.72
CA LYS A 130 4.85 14.70 3.28
C LYS A 130 3.35 14.45 3.09
N MET A 131 2.97 13.31 2.50
CA MET A 131 1.56 12.97 2.25
C MET A 131 0.77 12.66 3.53
N ASN A 132 1.46 12.32 4.63
CA ASN A 132 0.84 11.98 5.90
C ASN A 132 1.15 13.02 7.01
N PHE A 133 1.80 14.14 6.65
CA PHE A 133 2.32 15.15 7.57
C PHE A 133 1.26 15.87 8.42
N GLU A 134 0.01 16.02 7.93
CA GLU A 134 -1.05 16.68 8.72
C GLU A 134 -1.36 15.96 10.04
N VAL A 135 -0.84 14.75 10.24
CA VAL A 135 -1.12 13.86 11.37
C VAL A 135 0.17 13.41 12.09
N ILE A 136 1.33 13.52 11.44
CA ILE A 136 2.65 13.11 11.96
C ILE A 136 3.34 14.33 12.54
#